data_AF-A0A8T4CZU6-F1
#
_entry.id   AF-A0A8T4CZU6-F1
#
_cell.length_a   1.000
_cell.length_b   1.000
_cell.length_c   1.000
_cell.angle_alpha   90.00
_cell.angle_beta   90.00
_cell.angle_gamma   90.00
#
_symmetry.space_group_name_H-M   'P 1'
#
loop_
_entity.id
_entity.type
_entity.pdbx_description
1 polymer ?
#
loop_
_entity_poly.entity_id
_entity_poly.type
_entity_poly.pdbx_seq_one_letter_code
_entity_poly.pdbx_strand_id
1 'polypeptide(L)' 'MKISVQLDDDEVKILEKRAKKNILTLTEQVQDIIRRSCVSSKTTTTSRFKPDDALVEVFSRERRGRKKKKKAKKKKK' A
#
# COMPACT_ATOMS: atom_id res chain seq x y z
N MET A 1 -6.15 -4.36 -25.87
CA MET A 1 -5.03 -3.45 -25.56
C MET A 1 -3.75 -4.26 -25.49
N LYS A 2 -2.72 -3.92 -26.27
CA LYS A 2 -1.43 -4.63 -26.27
C LYS A 2 -0.38 -3.67 -25.70
N ILE A 3 0.39 -4.13 -24.71
CA ILE A 3 1.48 -3.38 -24.09
C ILE A 3 2.75 -4.18 -24.40
N SER A 4 3.71 -3.52 -25.03
CA SER A 4 5.04 -4.08 -25.27
C SER A 4 6.01 -3.46 -24.27
N VAL A 5 6.71 -4.31 -23.53
CA VAL A 5 7.74 -3.90 -22.56
C VAL A 5 9.05 -4.53 -22.99
N GLN A 6 10.08 -3.70 -23.12
CA GLN A 6 11.45 -4.16 -23.36
C GLN A 6 12.10 -4.37 -21.99
N LEU A 7 12.73 -5.53 -21.81
CA LEU A 7 13.38 -5.95 -20.57
C LEU A 7 14.75 -6.50 -20.91
N ASP A 8 15.72 -6.24 -20.04
CA ASP A 8 17.05 -6.83 -20.15
C ASP A 8 17.04 -8.29 -19.67
N ASP A 9 17.98 -9.09 -20.18
CA ASP A 9 18.06 -10.53 -19.90
C ASP A 9 18.15 -10.85 -18.40
N ASP A 10 18.78 -9.98 -17.62
CA ASP A 10 18.90 -10.15 -16.17
C ASP A 10 17.56 -9.91 -15.46
N GLU A 11 16.76 -8.97 -15.93
CA GLU A 11 15.42 -8.72 -15.41
C GLU A 11 14.47 -9.87 -15.74
N VAL A 12 14.58 -10.43 -16.95
CA VAL A 12 13.81 -11.61 -17.38
C VAL A 12 14.10 -12.81 -16.47
N LYS A 13 15.37 -13.09 -16.16
CA LYS A 13 15.74 -14.17 -15.22
C LYS A 13 15.11 -13.99 -13.85
N ILE A 14 15.05 -12.75 -13.34
CA ILE A 14 14.44 -12.44 -12.05
C ILE A 14 12.93 -12.68 -12.10
N LEU A 15 12.26 -12.22 -13.17
CA LEU A 15 10.83 -12.41 -13.37
C LEU A 15 10.46 -13.89 -13.52
N GLU A 16 11.26 -14.70 -14.22
CA GLU A 16 11.04 -16.14 -14.36
C GLU A 16 11.14 -16.88 -13.02
N LYS A 17 12.15 -16.56 -12.20
CA LYS A 17 12.28 -17.13 -10.85
C LYS A 17 11.04 -16.84 -10.00
N ARG A 18 10.50 -15.62 -10.13
CA ARG A 18 9.29 -15.20 -9.41
C ARG A 18 8.03 -15.88 -9.96
N ALA A 19 7.91 -16.00 -11.28
CA ALA A 19 6.80 -16.67 -11.95
C ALA A 19 6.72 -18.14 -11.52
N LYS A 20 7.86 -18.85 -11.48
CA LYS A 20 7.92 -20.24 -10.98
C LYS A 20 7.45 -20.37 -9.52
N LYS A 21 7.84 -19.44 -8.64
CA LYS A 21 7.39 -19.44 -7.24
C LYS A 21 5.88 -19.25 -7.09
N ASN A 22 5.29 -18.45 -7.96
CA ASN A 22 3.86 -18.15 -7.92
C ASN A 22 3.02 -19.10 -8.80
N ILE A 23 3.66 -20.06 -9.48
CA ILE A 23 3.01 -21.01 -10.40
C ILE A 23 2.25 -20.25 -11.50
N LEU A 24 2.90 -19.21 -12.05
CA LEU A 24 2.38 -18.38 -13.13
C LEU A 24 3.31 -18.47 -14.34
N THR A 25 2.77 -18.19 -15.52
CA THR A 25 3.58 -17.89 -16.69
C THR A 25 4.23 -16.50 -16.56
N LEU A 26 5.28 -16.23 -17.35
CA LEU A 26 5.98 -14.94 -17.32
C LEU A 26 5.02 -13.77 -17.62
N THR A 27 4.14 -13.95 -18.60
CA THR A 27 3.16 -12.95 -19.03
C THR A 27 2.12 -12.68 -17.95
N GLU A 28 1.58 -13.72 -17.30
CA GLU A 28 0.66 -13.59 -16.17
C GLU A 28 1.32 -12.89 -14.97
N GLN A 29 2.58 -13.24 -14.69
CA GLN A 29 3.34 -12.61 -13.61
C GLN A 29 3.53 -11.10 -13.85
N VAL A 30 3.82 -10.69 -15.09
CA VAL A 30 3.93 -9.27 -15.46
C VAL A 30 2.57 -8.56 -15.34
N GLN A 31 1.50 -9.16 -15.84
CA GLN A 31 0.15 -8.59 -15.70
C GLN A 31 -0.25 -8.42 -14.24
N ASP A 32 0.07 -9.41 -13.41
CA ASP A 32 -0.28 -9.38 -11.99
C ASP A 32 0.53 -8.32 -11.22
N ILE A 33 1.81 -8.11 -11.58
CA ILE A 33 2.60 -6.98 -11.05
C ILE A 33 1.95 -5.64 -11.41
N ILE A 34 1.58 -5.45 -12.68
CA ILE A 34 0.93 -4.21 -13.13
C ILE A 34 -0.40 -4.00 -12.40
N ARG A 35 -1.24 -5.04 -12.27
CA ARG A 35 -2.50 -4.97 -11.52
C ARG A 35 -2.27 -4.54 -10.07
N ARG A 36 -1.33 -5.20 -9.37
CA ARG A 36 -1.01 -4.87 -7.98
C ARG A 36 -0.52 -3.44 -7.81
N SER A 37 0.33 -2.96 -8.73
CA SER A 37 0.83 -1.58 -8.73
C SER A 37 -0.30 -0.56 -8.94
N CYS A 38 -1.23 -0.81 -9.87
CA CYS A 38 -2.37 0.08 -10.13
C CYS A 38 -3.41 0.08 -9.00
N VAL A 39 -3.54 -1.02 -8.25
CA VAL A 39 -4.44 -1.07 -7.08
C VAL A 39 -3.81 -0.35 -5.89
N SER A 40 -2.51 -0.56 -5.62
CA SER A 40 -1.85 0.08 -4.46
C SER A 40 -1.67 1.59 -4.63
N SER A 41 -1.58 2.09 -5.87
CA SER A 41 -1.42 3.52 -6.13
C SER A 41 -2.62 4.35 -5.66
N LYS A 42 -3.82 3.76 -5.56
CA LYS A 42 -5.03 4.44 -5.07
C LYS A 42 -5.13 4.50 -3.55
N THR A 43 -4.44 3.62 -2.82
CA THR A 43 -4.64 3.43 -1.38
C THR A 43 -3.54 4.04 -0.52
N THR A 44 -2.58 4.74 -1.12
CA THR A 44 -1.45 5.31 -0.37
C THR A 44 -1.86 6.60 0.32
N THR A 45 -2.68 6.47 1.37
CA THR A 45 -2.60 7.39 2.50
C THR A 45 -1.48 6.85 3.38
N THR A 46 -0.23 7.10 3.01
CA THR A 46 0.87 7.01 3.98
C THR A 46 0.60 8.08 5.02
N SER A 47 -0.20 7.74 6.03
CA SER A 47 -0.03 8.33 7.35
C SER A 47 1.45 8.13 7.67
N ARG A 48 2.23 9.22 7.66
CA ARG A 48 3.52 9.24 8.34
C ARG A 48 3.20 9.03 9.81
N PHE A 49 3.13 7.76 10.21
CA PHE A 49 2.90 7.37 11.59
C PHE A 49 4.11 7.88 12.37
N LYS A 50 3.90 8.87 13.24
CA LYS A 50 4.94 9.31 14.16
C LYS A 50 5.17 8.16 15.14
N PRO A 51 6.38 7.60 15.23
CA PRO A 51 6.66 6.44 16.08
C PRO A 51 6.39 6.73 17.58
N ASP A 52 6.46 8.00 17.98
CA ASP A 52 6.31 8.42 19.38
C ASP A 52 4.91 8.13 19.97
N ASP A 53 3.85 8.13 19.15
CA ASP A 53 2.50 7.85 19.62
C ASP A 53 2.24 6.34 19.82
N ALA A 54 3.00 5.47 19.15
CA ALA A 54 2.72 4.03 19.16
C ALA A 54 3.11 3.35 20.48
N LEU A 55 4.22 3.77 21.11
CA LEU A 55 4.58 3.26 22.43
C LEU A 55 3.59 3.78 23.48
N VAL A 56 3.20 5.05 23.38
CA VAL A 56 2.17 5.63 24.25
C VAL A 56 0.84 4.89 24.07
N GLU A 57 0.45 4.51 22.86
CA GLU A 57 -0.80 3.78 22.57
C GLU A 57 -0.76 2.30 23.01
N VAL A 58 0.40 1.63 22.88
CA VAL A 58 0.59 0.24 23.32
C VAL A 58 0.61 0.13 24.86
N PHE A 59 1.18 1.12 25.55
CA PHE A 59 1.26 1.15 27.02
C PHE A 59 0.09 1.90 27.68
N SER A 60 -0.59 2.80 26.95
CA SER A 60 -1.87 3.36 27.37
C SER A 60 -2.94 2.30 27.16
N ARG A 61 -3.10 1.43 28.16
CA ARG A 61 -4.17 0.42 28.25
C ARG A 61 -5.59 1.03 28.33
N GLU A 62 -5.77 2.28 27.90
CA GLU A 62 -6.97 3.07 28.10
C GLU A 62 -7.82 3.13 26.82
N ARG A 63 -8.49 2.03 26.49
CA ARG A 63 -9.46 1.96 25.38
C ARG A 63 -10.86 2.47 25.74
N ARG A 64 -10.99 3.40 26.68
CA ARG A 64 -12.30 3.94 27.09
C ARG A 64 -12.32 5.46 27.06
N GLY A 65 -13.12 6.03 26.14
CA GLY A 65 -13.93 7.19 26.51
C GLY A 65 -13.58 8.57 25.97
N ARG A 66 -13.27 8.75 24.67
CA ARG A 66 -13.49 10.08 24.05
C ARG A 66 -14.31 10.03 22.78
N LYS A 67 -15.60 10.33 22.93
CA LYS A 67 -16.52 10.72 21.85
C LYS A 67 -15.91 11.94 21.14
N LYS A 68 -15.72 11.89 19.81
CA LYS A 68 -15.21 13.02 19.01
C LYS A 68 -16.04 14.28 19.31
N LYS A 69 -15.44 15.32 19.89
CA LYS A 69 -16.09 16.63 20.02
C LYS A 69 -16.35 17.17 18.61
N LYS A 70 -17.63 17.36 18.23
CA LYS A 70 -17.98 18.08 17.01
C LYS A 70 -17.38 19.49 17.11
N LYS A 71 -16.58 19.90 16.12
CA LYS A 71 -16.06 21.27 16.04
C LYS A 71 -17.26 22.24 16.00
N ALA A 72 -17.36 23.14 16.97
CA ALA A 72 -18.36 24.20 16.94
C ALA A 72 -18.10 25.07 15.69
N LYS A 73 -19.11 25.27 14.84
CA LYS A 73 -19.05 26.25 13.76
C LYS A 73 -18.82 27.63 14.39
N LYS A 74 -17.67 28.26 14.13
CA LYS A 74 -17.46 29.67 14.47
C LYS A 74 -18.55 30.48 13.75
N LYS A 75 -19.43 31.17 14.50
CA LYS A 75 -20.23 32.26 13.92
C LYS A 75 -19.24 33.35 13.47
N LYS A 76 -19.28 33.70 12.19
CA LYS A 76 -18.62 34.92 11.70
C LYS A 76 -19.24 36.11 12.45
N LYS A 77 -18.40 37.02 12.93
CA LYS A 77 -18.81 38.36 13.36
C LYS A 77 -19.32 39.12 12.14
#